data_AF-A0A7S7VXK9-F1
#
_entry.id   AF-A0A7S7VXK9-F1
#
_cell.length_a   1.000
_cell.length_b   1.000
_cell.length_c   1.000
_cell.angle_alpha   90.00
_cell.angle_beta   90.00
_cell.angle_gamma   90.00
#
_symmetry.space_group_name_H-M   'P 1'
#
loop_
_entity.id
_entity.type
_entity.pdbx_description
1 polymer ?
#
loop_
_entity_poly.entity_id
_entity_poly.type
_entity_poly.pdbx_seq_one_letter_code
_entity_poly.pdbx_strand_id
1 'polypeptide(L)'
;MIRSSRTIRLSVSVGTLFLAAVSILPAAWAGDYWEPKNYAPVTDPAKQKQIHNDGAAIWREGNELYKAGDYKKALEVFERSIVKYQILRLTNDIEIVTRAIKASACMDRLNSTDINQLKELIGENEDKTSGAMTPYPNSCLPFSDLAAHVQKRIAALQKTSR
;
A
#
# COMPACT_ATOMS: atom_id res chain seq x y z
N MET A 1 37.26 55.15 -53.15
CA MET A 1 35.96 54.69 -53.71
C MET A 1 35.47 53.52 -52.87
N ILE A 2 34.32 53.69 -52.20
CA ILE A 2 33.27 52.71 -51.85
C ILE A 2 33.79 51.30 -51.47
N ARG A 3 33.61 50.79 -50.24
CA ARG A 3 32.30 50.34 -49.74
C ARG A 3 32.36 50.06 -48.24
N SER A 4 31.44 50.68 -47.52
CA SER A 4 31.04 50.33 -46.16
C SER A 4 30.39 48.95 -46.15
N SER A 5 30.81 48.06 -45.25
CA SER A 5 30.04 46.88 -44.85
C SER A 5 29.90 46.88 -43.33
N ARG A 6 28.68 47.19 -42.89
CA ARG A 6 28.17 46.94 -41.54
C ARG A 6 27.91 45.44 -41.37
N THR A 7 28.31 44.86 -40.24
CA THR A 7 27.56 43.77 -39.61
C THR A 7 27.73 43.79 -38.09
N ILE A 8 26.81 44.54 -37.49
CA ILE A 8 26.11 44.31 -36.21
C ILE A 8 25.57 42.84 -36.23
N ARG A 9 25.53 41.97 -35.20
CA ARG A 9 25.32 42.07 -33.74
C ARG A 9 25.78 40.77 -33.08
N LEU A 10 26.38 40.88 -31.90
CA LEU A 10 26.43 39.83 -30.88
C LEU A 10 25.01 39.56 -30.35
N SER A 11 24.59 38.29 -30.36
CA SER A 11 23.56 37.78 -29.46
C SER A 11 23.76 36.28 -29.22
N VAL A 12 24.69 35.93 -28.34
CA VAL A 12 24.69 34.60 -27.72
C VAL A 12 23.84 34.74 -26.46
N SER A 13 22.58 34.34 -26.57
CA SER A 13 21.68 34.26 -25.41
C SER A 13 22.17 33.16 -24.49
N VAL A 14 22.65 33.57 -23.31
CA VAL A 14 22.89 32.69 -22.17
C VAL A 14 21.54 32.20 -21.68
N GLY A 15 21.23 30.95 -21.98
CA GLY A 15 20.02 30.28 -21.55
C GLY A 15 20.29 28.79 -21.50
N THR A 16 21.20 28.39 -20.62
CA THR A 16 21.41 26.99 -20.23
C THR A 16 20.11 26.46 -19.63
N LEU A 17 19.30 25.86 -20.50
CA LEU A 17 18.12 25.11 -20.15
C LEU A 17 18.59 23.82 -19.47
N PHE A 18 18.75 23.88 -18.14
CA PHE A 18 18.84 22.71 -17.27
C PHE A 18 17.49 21.99 -17.33
N LEU A 19 17.26 21.21 -18.38
CA LEU A 19 16.30 20.11 -18.32
C LEU A 19 16.99 19.00 -17.53
N ALA A 20 16.79 19.04 -16.22
CA ALA A 20 16.92 17.87 -15.38
C ALA A 20 16.03 16.79 -16.01
N ALA A 21 16.66 15.84 -16.69
CA ALA A 21 16.03 14.58 -17.03
C ALA A 21 15.77 13.85 -15.71
N VAL A 22 14.66 14.20 -15.06
CA VAL A 22 14.08 13.41 -13.98
C VAL A 22 13.81 12.04 -14.59
N SER A 23 14.70 11.11 -14.29
CA SER A 23 14.61 9.73 -14.70
C SER A 23 13.41 9.14 -13.97
N ILE A 24 12.26 9.11 -14.64
CA ILE A 24 11.07 8.47 -14.09
C ILE A 24 11.26 6.96 -14.17
N LEU A 25 11.58 6.41 -12.99
CA LEU A 25 11.26 5.08 -12.44
C LEU A 25 12.08 3.88 -12.94
N PRO A 26 12.61 3.12 -11.97
CA PRO A 26 11.85 1.97 -11.52
C PRO A 26 11.69 1.98 -9.99
N ALA A 27 10.58 2.52 -9.49
CA ALA A 27 10.09 2.15 -8.15
C ALA A 27 9.09 1.00 -8.30
N ALA A 28 9.60 -0.15 -8.73
CA ALA A 28 9.01 -1.39 -8.28
C ALA A 28 9.42 -1.54 -6.81
N TRP A 29 8.52 -2.07 -5.99
CA TRP A 29 8.69 -2.41 -4.56
C TRP A 29 8.37 -1.28 -3.56
N ALA A 30 7.22 -1.46 -2.89
CA ALA A 30 6.68 -0.78 -1.71
C ALA A 30 5.99 0.60 -1.93
N GLY A 31 4.69 0.68 -1.60
CA GLY A 31 4.08 1.96 -1.24
C GLY A 31 2.55 2.07 -1.24
N ASP A 32 1.87 1.78 -2.37
CA ASP A 32 0.55 2.38 -2.63
C ASP A 32 -0.59 1.37 -2.87
N TYR A 33 -0.72 0.35 -2.01
CA TYR A 33 -1.56 -0.81 -2.35
C TYR A 33 -3.07 -0.69 -2.06
N TRP A 34 -3.52 0.21 -1.18
CA TRP A 34 -4.95 0.36 -0.88
C TRP A 34 -5.44 1.79 -0.66
N GLU A 35 -4.60 2.80 -0.83
CA GLU A 35 -5.07 4.19 -0.71
C GLU A 35 -6.25 4.43 -1.67
N PRO A 36 -7.32 5.14 -1.24
CA PRO A 36 -8.47 5.39 -2.10
C PRO A 36 -8.04 6.13 -3.38
N LYS A 37 -7.90 5.40 -4.49
CA LYS A 37 -7.59 6.02 -5.78
C LYS A 37 -8.87 6.58 -6.39
N ASN A 38 -8.77 7.77 -6.97
CA ASN A 38 -9.88 8.39 -7.69
C ASN A 38 -10.00 7.77 -9.08
N TYR A 39 -10.69 6.64 -9.17
CA TYR A 39 -10.99 5.99 -10.46
C TYR A 39 -12.10 6.75 -11.19
N ALA A 40 -11.97 6.82 -12.53
CA ALA A 40 -13.03 7.32 -13.39
C ALA A 40 -14.32 6.51 -13.14
N PRO A 41 -15.49 7.16 -13.04
CA PRO A 41 -16.74 6.47 -12.74
C PRO A 41 -17.10 5.49 -13.88
N VAL A 42 -17.43 4.27 -13.51
CA VAL A 42 -17.98 3.26 -14.44
C VAL A 42 -19.49 3.44 -14.46
N THR A 43 -20.06 3.81 -15.61
CA THR A 43 -21.49 4.10 -15.76
C THR A 43 -22.30 2.97 -16.40
N ASP A 44 -21.64 2.06 -17.13
CA ASP A 44 -22.29 0.91 -17.76
C ASP A 44 -22.69 -0.15 -16.70
N PRO A 45 -23.99 -0.47 -16.54
CA PRO A 45 -24.47 -1.45 -15.56
C PRO A 45 -23.91 -2.87 -15.78
N ALA A 46 -23.70 -3.29 -17.03
CA ALA A 46 -23.14 -4.61 -17.31
C ALA A 46 -21.70 -4.70 -16.82
N LYS A 47 -20.92 -3.65 -17.08
CA LYS A 47 -19.53 -3.53 -16.61
C LYS A 47 -19.45 -3.41 -15.08
N GLN A 48 -20.35 -2.66 -14.44
CA GLN A 48 -20.41 -2.61 -12.97
C GLN A 48 -20.65 -3.99 -12.36
N LYS A 49 -21.64 -4.73 -12.89
CA LYS A 49 -21.95 -6.09 -12.43
C LYS A 49 -20.77 -7.04 -12.61
N GLN A 50 -20.06 -6.95 -13.74
CA GLN A 50 -18.86 -7.76 -13.99
C GLN A 50 -17.76 -7.44 -12.98
N ILE A 51 -17.43 -6.17 -12.78
CA ILE A 51 -16.38 -5.74 -11.83
C ILE A 51 -16.71 -6.20 -10.40
N HIS A 52 -17.99 -6.10 -10.01
CA HIS A 52 -18.44 -6.57 -8.71
C HIS A 52 -18.26 -8.08 -8.56
N ASN A 53 -18.68 -8.87 -9.55
CA ASN A 53 -18.54 -10.32 -9.54
C ASN A 53 -17.07 -10.77 -9.52
N ASP A 54 -16.20 -10.09 -10.27
CA ASP A 54 -14.76 -10.31 -10.24
C ASP A 54 -14.20 -10.03 -8.83
N GLY A 55 -14.59 -8.91 -8.23
CA GLY A 55 -14.22 -8.56 -6.85
C GLY A 55 -14.64 -9.65 -5.86
N ALA A 56 -15.89 -10.10 -5.94
CA ALA A 56 -16.41 -11.16 -5.06
C ALA A 56 -15.73 -12.52 -5.27
N ALA A 57 -15.30 -12.84 -6.50
CA ALA A 57 -14.53 -14.06 -6.77
C ALA A 57 -13.14 -13.98 -6.13
N ILE A 58 -12.42 -12.87 -6.33
CA ILE A 58 -11.09 -12.64 -5.76
C ILE A 58 -11.15 -12.61 -4.23
N TRP A 59 -12.16 -11.96 -3.64
CA TRP A 59 -12.35 -11.96 -2.19
C TRP A 59 -12.52 -13.37 -1.62
N ARG A 60 -13.29 -14.24 -2.29
CA ARG A 60 -13.46 -15.63 -1.86
C ARG A 60 -12.16 -16.42 -1.92
N GLU A 61 -11.38 -16.27 -2.99
CA GLU A 61 -10.02 -16.86 -3.10
C GLU A 61 -9.13 -16.42 -1.93
N GLY A 62 -9.12 -15.12 -1.60
CA GLY A 62 -8.35 -14.60 -0.47
C GLY A 62 -8.79 -15.20 0.87
N ASN A 63 -10.09 -15.41 1.05
CA ASN A 63 -10.64 -16.05 2.26
C ASN A 63 -10.28 -17.53 2.36
N GLU A 64 -10.21 -18.26 1.25
CA GLU A 64 -9.74 -19.64 1.22
C GLU A 64 -8.26 -19.73 1.63
N LEU A 65 -7.41 -18.85 1.10
CA LEU A 65 -6.00 -18.75 1.47
C LEU A 65 -5.82 -18.38 2.95
N TYR A 66 -6.63 -17.44 3.46
CA TYR A 66 -6.61 -17.05 4.86
C TYR A 66 -6.95 -18.23 5.78
N LYS A 67 -7.99 -19.00 5.45
CA LYS A 67 -8.38 -20.20 6.19
C LYS A 67 -7.34 -21.31 6.12
N ALA A 68 -6.62 -21.41 5.00
CA ALA A 68 -5.49 -22.31 4.84
C ALA A 68 -4.24 -21.87 5.61
N GLY A 69 -4.22 -20.65 6.19
CA GLY A 69 -3.09 -20.10 6.92
C GLY A 69 -2.02 -19.47 6.03
N ASP A 70 -2.25 -19.37 4.71
CA ASP A 70 -1.35 -18.67 3.79
C ASP A 70 -1.67 -17.18 3.79
N TYR A 71 -1.38 -16.53 4.92
CA TYR A 71 -1.74 -15.14 5.18
C TYR A 71 -1.06 -14.15 4.24
N LYS A 72 0.17 -14.46 3.80
CA LYS A 72 0.89 -13.67 2.82
C LYS A 72 0.17 -13.65 1.47
N LYS A 73 -0.21 -14.82 0.93
CA LYS A 73 -0.98 -14.86 -0.31
C LYS A 73 -2.38 -14.29 -0.13
N ALA A 74 -3.03 -14.57 1.00
CA ALA A 74 -4.34 -13.99 1.30
C ALA A 74 -4.32 -12.46 1.22
N LEU A 75 -3.29 -11.83 1.79
CA LEU A 75 -3.05 -10.38 1.73
C LEU A 75 -2.97 -9.90 0.28
N GLU A 76 -2.10 -10.50 -0.54
CA GLU A 76 -1.93 -10.15 -1.97
C GLU A 76 -3.26 -10.26 -2.73
N VAL A 77 -4.05 -11.31 -2.45
CA VAL A 77 -5.35 -11.51 -3.09
C VAL A 77 -6.38 -10.47 -2.65
N PHE A 78 -6.45 -10.14 -1.36
CA PHE A 78 -7.36 -9.11 -0.86
C PHE A 78 -7.04 -7.71 -1.43
N GLU A 79 -5.77 -7.37 -1.59
CA GLU A 79 -5.34 -6.12 -2.24
C GLU A 79 -5.80 -6.04 -3.71
N ARG A 80 -5.88 -7.16 -4.43
CA ARG A 80 -6.48 -7.17 -5.77
C ARG A 80 -8.00 -6.96 -5.72
N SER A 81 -8.67 -7.52 -4.70
CA SER A 81 -10.12 -7.38 -4.54
C SER A 81 -10.53 -5.95 -4.20
N ILE A 82 -9.79 -5.26 -3.34
CA ILE A 82 -10.18 -3.92 -2.89
C ILE A 82 -10.20 -2.91 -4.04
N VAL A 83 -9.29 -3.06 -5.02
CA VAL A 83 -9.25 -2.22 -6.23
C VAL A 83 -10.59 -2.27 -6.99
N LYS A 84 -11.19 -3.46 -7.11
CA LYS A 84 -12.49 -3.63 -7.79
C LYS A 84 -13.61 -2.85 -7.07
N TYR A 85 -13.64 -2.93 -5.75
CA TYR A 85 -14.63 -2.23 -4.93
C TYR A 85 -14.40 -0.72 -4.88
N GLN A 86 -13.15 -0.27 -4.93
CA GLN A 86 -12.81 1.16 -5.04
C GLN A 86 -13.25 1.75 -6.39
N ILE A 87 -13.06 1.02 -7.50
CA ILE A 87 -13.55 1.44 -8.83
C ILE A 87 -15.07 1.67 -8.79
N LEU A 88 -15.80 0.81 -8.09
CA LEU A 88 -17.25 0.90 -7.94
C LEU A 88 -17.72 1.79 -6.79
N ARG A 89 -16.80 2.32 -5.97
CA ARG A 89 -17.08 3.14 -4.77
C ARG A 89 -18.01 2.45 -3.77
N LEU A 90 -17.86 1.13 -3.61
CA LEU A 90 -18.68 0.33 -2.70
C LEU A 90 -18.09 0.36 -1.28
N THR A 91 -18.49 1.36 -0.49
CA THR A 91 -17.89 1.64 0.83
C THR A 91 -17.92 0.44 1.79
N ASN A 92 -19.02 -0.32 1.80
CA ASN A 92 -19.18 -1.48 2.68
C ASN A 92 -18.20 -2.61 2.30
N ASP A 93 -18.09 -2.93 1.01
CA ASP A 93 -17.15 -3.95 0.53
C ASP A 93 -15.70 -3.51 0.73
N ILE A 94 -15.39 -2.23 0.49
CA ILE A 94 -14.08 -1.65 0.78
C ILE A 94 -13.73 -1.83 2.26
N GLU A 95 -14.66 -1.57 3.18
CA GLU A 95 -14.43 -1.77 4.61
C GLU A 95 -14.17 -3.24 4.94
N ILE A 96 -14.99 -4.16 4.42
CA ILE A 96 -14.84 -5.61 4.64
C ILE A 96 -13.46 -6.08 4.17
N VAL A 97 -13.06 -5.72 2.95
CA VAL A 97 -11.76 -6.12 2.41
C VAL A 97 -10.62 -5.45 3.17
N THR A 98 -10.74 -4.18 3.56
CA THR A 98 -9.74 -3.49 4.39
C THR A 98 -9.53 -4.23 5.70
N ARG A 99 -10.61 -4.72 6.34
CA ARG A 99 -10.49 -5.52 7.57
C ARG A 99 -9.74 -6.83 7.31
N ALA A 100 -10.01 -7.51 6.20
CA ALA A 100 -9.33 -8.74 5.81
C ALA A 100 -7.83 -8.54 5.51
N ILE A 101 -7.47 -7.44 4.83
CA ILE A 101 -6.07 -7.03 4.58
C ILE A 101 -5.33 -6.87 5.90
N LYS A 102 -5.89 -6.10 6.84
CA LYS A 102 -5.28 -5.86 8.16
C LYS A 102 -5.12 -7.15 8.97
N ALA A 103 -6.16 -8.00 8.98
CA ALA A 103 -6.10 -9.28 9.67
C ALA A 103 -5.01 -10.20 9.09
N SER A 104 -4.93 -10.30 7.76
CA SER A 104 -3.93 -11.12 7.07
C SER A 104 -2.51 -10.66 7.37
N ALA A 105 -2.25 -9.34 7.30
CA ALA A 105 -0.94 -8.80 7.61
C ALA A 105 -0.53 -9.00 9.09
N CYS A 106 -1.49 -8.89 10.02
CA CYS A 106 -1.24 -9.16 11.43
C CYS A 106 -0.87 -10.64 11.64
N MET A 107 -1.61 -11.56 11.01
CA MET A 107 -1.38 -13.01 11.13
C MET A 107 -0.09 -13.47 10.45
N ASP A 108 0.28 -12.91 9.30
CA ASP A 108 1.54 -13.20 8.60
C ASP A 108 2.77 -12.91 9.49
N ARG A 109 2.70 -11.81 10.26
CA ARG A 109 3.77 -11.35 11.13
C ARG A 109 3.71 -11.89 12.56
N LEU A 110 2.63 -12.58 12.94
CA LEU A 110 2.38 -13.04 14.31
C LEU A 110 3.49 -13.94 14.85
N ASN A 111 4.16 -14.69 13.97
CA ASN A 111 5.23 -15.60 14.34
C ASN A 111 6.61 -14.95 14.42
N SER A 112 6.73 -13.64 14.17
CA SER A 112 8.01 -12.93 14.30
C SER A 112 8.61 -13.14 15.70
N THR A 113 9.92 -13.34 15.74
CA THR A 113 10.71 -13.42 16.98
C THR A 113 11.21 -12.04 17.41
N ASP A 114 11.09 -11.03 16.55
CA ASP A 114 11.43 -9.65 16.84
C ASP A 114 10.27 -8.97 17.60
N ILE A 115 10.46 -8.75 18.90
CA ILE A 115 9.46 -8.12 19.77
C ILE A 115 9.09 -6.71 19.29
N ASN A 116 10.03 -5.95 18.71
CA ASN A 116 9.74 -4.59 18.27
C ASN A 116 8.80 -4.59 17.05
N GLN A 117 8.99 -5.54 16.13
CA GLN A 117 8.05 -5.74 15.01
C GLN A 117 6.65 -6.14 15.48
N LEU A 118 6.54 -6.91 16.58
CA LEU A 118 5.24 -7.25 17.16
C LEU A 118 4.58 -6.06 17.86
N LYS A 119 5.35 -5.22 18.56
CA LYS A 119 4.83 -3.99 19.20
C LYS A 119 4.33 -2.98 18.19
N GLU A 120 4.99 -2.86 17.03
CA GLU A 120 4.53 -2.04 15.91
C GLU A 120 3.11 -2.42 15.46
N LEU A 121 2.77 -3.71 15.47
CA LEU A 121 1.45 -4.20 15.08
C LEU A 121 0.34 -3.77 16.05
N ILE A 122 0.66 -3.43 17.30
CA ILE A 122 -0.35 -2.98 18.28
C ILE A 122 -0.19 -1.50 18.67
N GLY A 123 0.72 -0.78 18.01
CA GLY A 123 0.97 0.64 18.25
C GLY A 123 1.68 0.95 19.57
N GLU A 124 2.34 -0.04 20.17
CA GLU A 124 3.12 0.10 21.41
C GLU A 124 4.56 0.59 21.12
N ASN A 125 4.70 1.64 20.31
CA ASN A 125 6.00 2.26 20.01
C ASN A 125 6.07 3.67 20.62
N GLU A 126 7.07 3.90 21.47
CA GLU A 126 7.30 5.19 22.15
C GLU A 126 7.93 6.25 21.24
N ASP A 127 8.63 5.84 20.17
CA ASP A 127 9.29 6.77 19.23
C ASP A 127 9.06 6.35 17.77
N LYS A 128 8.50 7.24 16.96
CA LYS A 128 8.75 7.25 15.52
C LYS A 128 9.31 8.62 15.14
N THR A 129 10.56 8.66 14.68
CA THR A 129 10.91 9.63 13.65
C THR A 129 10.12 9.23 12.41
N SER A 130 9.33 10.16 11.89
CA SER A 130 8.23 10.01 10.93
C SER A 130 8.62 9.55 9.51
N GLY A 131 9.73 8.85 9.33
CA GLY A 131 10.32 8.56 8.01
C GLY A 131 10.35 7.10 7.55
N ALA A 132 10.09 6.12 8.42
CA ALA A 132 10.07 4.73 8.00
C ALA A 132 8.71 4.41 7.35
N MET A 133 8.66 4.54 6.03
CA MET A 133 7.61 4.00 5.17
C MET A 133 7.68 2.47 5.26
N THR A 134 7.20 1.91 6.37
CA THR A 134 7.07 0.46 6.52
C THR A 134 5.97 0.01 5.56
N PRO A 135 6.19 -1.03 4.73
CA PRO A 135 5.24 -1.48 3.70
C PRO A 135 3.89 -2.01 4.22
N TYR A 136 3.60 -1.88 5.52
CA TYR A 136 2.40 -2.39 6.17
C TYR A 136 1.74 -1.26 6.97
N PRO A 137 0.56 -0.77 6.56
CA PRO A 137 -0.23 0.22 7.30
C PRO A 137 -0.97 -0.38 8.52
N ASN A 138 -0.51 -1.52 9.03
CA ASN A 138 -1.36 -2.51 9.66
C ASN A 138 -1.08 -2.61 11.15
N SER A 139 -1.72 -1.72 11.91
CA SER A 139 -2.05 -2.08 13.28
C SER A 139 -3.11 -3.21 13.25
N CYS A 140 -2.99 -4.19 14.14
CA CYS A 140 -4.06 -5.15 14.45
C CYS A 140 -5.26 -4.42 15.09
N LEU A 141 -5.16 -3.12 15.38
CA LEU A 141 -6.30 -2.29 15.72
C LEU A 141 -7.16 -1.97 14.49
N PRO A 142 -8.49 -1.95 14.63
CA PRO A 142 -9.27 -2.05 15.86
C PRO A 142 -9.68 -3.49 16.25
N PHE A 143 -9.02 -4.53 15.76
CA PHE A 143 -9.38 -5.93 16.05
C PHE A 143 -8.79 -6.36 17.41
N SER A 144 -9.57 -6.17 18.48
CA SER A 144 -9.18 -6.50 19.87
C SER A 144 -8.66 -7.92 20.02
N ASP A 145 -9.28 -8.89 19.34
CA ASP A 145 -8.92 -10.31 19.45
C ASP A 145 -7.53 -10.60 18.85
N LEU A 146 -7.20 -9.95 17.72
CA LEU A 146 -5.89 -10.07 17.09
C LEU A 146 -4.83 -9.33 17.91
N ALA A 147 -5.15 -8.13 18.42
CA ALA A 147 -4.26 -7.38 19.30
C ALA A 147 -3.90 -8.19 20.56
N ALA A 148 -4.88 -8.84 21.19
CA ALA A 148 -4.66 -9.72 22.35
C ALA A 148 -3.77 -10.92 21.99
N HIS A 149 -3.87 -11.47 20.78
CA HIS A 149 -3.00 -12.55 20.32
C HIS A 149 -1.54 -12.10 20.20
N VAL A 150 -1.29 -10.93 19.61
CA VAL A 150 0.05 -10.33 19.50
C VAL A 150 0.65 -10.06 20.88
N GLN A 151 -0.13 -9.50 21.82
CA GLN A 151 0.31 -9.25 23.19
C GLN A 151 0.73 -10.55 23.92
N LYS A 152 -0.05 -11.63 23.77
CA LYS A 152 0.31 -12.96 24.32
C LYS A 152 1.65 -13.46 23.76
N ARG A 153 1.89 -13.25 22.46
CA ARG A 153 3.16 -13.63 21.82
C ARG A 153 4.34 -12.82 22.35
N ILE A 154 4.18 -11.51 22.50
CA ILE A 154 5.21 -10.62 23.09
C ILE A 154 5.57 -11.10 24.51
N ALA A 155 4.57 -11.34 25.36
CA ALA A 155 4.80 -11.81 26.72
C ALA A 155 5.53 -13.15 26.78
N ALA A 156 5.22 -14.08 25.86
CA ALA A 156 5.90 -15.36 25.76
C ALA A 156 7.40 -15.20 25.41
N LEU A 157 7.72 -14.33 24.44
CA LEU A 157 9.10 -14.06 24.03
C LEU A 157 9.92 -13.38 25.14
N GLN A 158 9.32 -12.46 25.88
CA GLN A 158 9.97 -11.80 27.02
C GLN A 158 10.29 -12.76 28.18
N LYS A 159 9.46 -13.79 28.37
CA LYS A 159 9.70 -14.82 29.38
C LYS A 159 10.87 -15.73 29.00
N THR A 160 11.04 -16.02 27.71
CA THR A 160 12.15 -16.85 27.21
C THR A 160 13.51 -16.16 27.17
N SER A 161 13.54 -14.82 27.22
CA SER A 161 14.78 -14.03 27.25
C SER A 161 15.32 -13.75 28.66
N ARG A 162 14.62 -14.21 29.71
CA ARG A 162 15.05 -14.13 31.12
C ARG A 162 15.61 -15.46 31.58
#